data_AF-A0A452QJA5-F1
#
_entry.id   AF-A0A452QJA5-F1
#
_cell.length_a   1.000
_cell.length_b   1.000
_cell.length_c   1.000
_cell.angle_alpha   90.00
_cell.angle_beta   90.00
_cell.angle_gamma   90.00
#
_symmetry.space_group_name_H-M   'P 1'
#
loop_
_entity.id
_entity.type
_entity.pdbx_description
1 polymer ?
#
loop_
_entity_poly.entity_id
_entity_poly.type
_entity_poly.pdbx_seq_one_letter_code
_entity_poly.pdbx_strand_id
1 'polypeptide(L)'
;MFLGIYRKPSLLAQPGPLVKSGGNVTLHCCSEIVFESFIFHREGVSKDLWYLAGQRHHGGSHANFSMGPVTAAHGGTYRYFGSLNRSFHEWSAPSDSLDIMITGETKPSLGAQPGAVVRSGENVTFSCCSESSFDVYHLSRDEQPRGRWLAKGQRRGGESQADFPLGPAHSALGRTYRCHGSFNRSPCEWSGPSDPLYLSITDGNRLSLGSHLPTGNPRHLHVLAGPLVAIVFLTVLLFFLTRRWCPAKESECCYNEQRARGGQNGEQGGRLSSAHPLRCHLISS
;
A
#
# COMPACT_ATOMS: atom_id res chain seq x y z
N MET A 1 22.90 21.80 -22.79
CA MET A 1 21.76 20.95 -22.40
C MET A 1 20.70 21.85 -21.81
N PHE A 2 19.51 21.87 -22.38
CA PHE A 2 18.37 22.63 -21.88
C PHE A 2 17.49 21.72 -21.03
N LEU A 3 17.30 22.10 -19.77
CA LEU A 3 16.46 21.39 -18.80
C LEU A 3 15.17 22.19 -18.61
N GLY A 4 14.05 21.50 -18.44
CA GLY A 4 12.79 22.17 -18.09
C GLY A 4 11.98 22.70 -19.28
N ILE A 5 12.28 22.27 -20.51
CA ILE A 5 11.49 22.67 -21.70
C ILE A 5 10.08 22.08 -21.64
N TYR A 6 9.99 20.81 -21.23
CA TYR A 6 8.73 20.07 -21.13
C TYR A 6 8.29 19.90 -19.68
N ARG A 7 6.97 19.73 -19.46
CA ARG A 7 6.41 19.44 -18.14
C ARG A 7 7.01 18.13 -17.58
N LYS A 8 7.20 18.09 -16.26
CA LYS A 8 7.78 16.93 -15.57
C LYS A 8 6.90 15.68 -15.68
N PRO A 9 7.48 14.48 -15.76
CA PRO A 9 6.74 13.25 -15.58
C PRO A 9 6.47 12.99 -14.08
N SER A 10 5.55 12.06 -13.81
CA SER A 10 5.25 11.54 -12.48
C SER A 10 5.99 10.23 -12.23
N LEU A 11 6.47 10.03 -11.01
CA LEU A 11 7.27 8.87 -10.61
C LEU A 11 6.67 8.22 -9.36
N LEU A 12 6.50 6.90 -9.42
CA LEU A 12 5.93 6.08 -8.35
C LEU A 12 6.75 4.81 -8.13
N ALA A 13 6.78 4.31 -6.90
CA ALA A 13 7.32 2.99 -6.57
C ALA A 13 6.18 1.98 -6.34
N GLN A 14 6.33 0.77 -6.88
CA GLN A 14 5.42 -0.35 -6.67
C GLN A 14 6.19 -1.54 -6.07
N PRO A 15 5.72 -2.15 -4.97
CA PRO A 15 4.47 -1.85 -4.24
C PRO A 15 4.53 -0.56 -3.39
N GLY A 16 5.74 -0.07 -3.11
CA GLY A 16 5.99 1.15 -2.37
C GLY A 16 7.48 1.40 -2.25
N PRO A 17 7.89 2.54 -1.66
CA PRO A 17 9.29 2.92 -1.59
C PRO A 17 10.07 2.30 -0.41
N LEU A 18 9.39 1.62 0.51
CA LEU A 18 10.02 0.87 1.59
C LEU A 18 10.11 -0.59 1.16
N VAL A 19 11.32 -1.10 0.93
CA VAL A 19 11.55 -2.39 0.27
C VAL A 19 12.43 -3.25 1.16
N LYS A 20 12.01 -4.49 1.42
CA LYS A 20 12.83 -5.44 2.17
C LYS A 20 14.07 -5.85 1.37
N SER A 21 15.23 -5.96 2.02
CA SER A 21 16.44 -6.53 1.42
C SER A 21 16.15 -7.90 0.79
N GLY A 22 16.67 -8.15 -0.41
CA GLY A 22 16.37 -9.31 -1.24
C GLY A 22 15.04 -9.25 -1.99
N GLY A 23 14.19 -8.25 -1.73
CA GLY A 23 12.95 -8.00 -2.46
C GLY A 23 13.15 -7.31 -3.80
N ASN A 24 12.04 -6.98 -4.47
CA ASN A 24 12.02 -6.29 -5.76
C ASN A 24 11.15 -5.03 -5.68
N VAL A 25 11.50 -4.00 -6.45
CA VAL A 25 10.69 -2.79 -6.61
C VAL A 25 10.72 -2.34 -8.06
N THR A 26 9.56 -1.87 -8.53
CA THR A 26 9.44 -1.26 -9.85
C THR A 26 9.15 0.22 -9.71
N LEU A 27 9.98 1.04 -10.35
CA LEU A 27 9.78 2.47 -10.48
C LEU A 27 9.02 2.72 -11.78
N HIS A 28 7.78 3.18 -11.63
CA HIS A 28 6.85 3.47 -12.72
C HIS A 28 6.83 4.97 -12.99
N CYS A 29 7.17 5.35 -14.20
CA CYS A 29 7.19 6.73 -14.64
C CYS A 29 6.11 6.96 -15.70
N CYS A 30 5.32 8.02 -15.56
CA CYS A 30 4.25 8.37 -16.50
C CYS A 30 4.29 9.85 -16.88
N SER A 31 3.88 10.16 -18.10
CA SER A 31 3.65 11.52 -18.57
C SER A 31 2.46 11.56 -19.53
N GLU A 32 1.73 12.67 -19.51
CA GLU A 32 0.74 13.00 -20.54
C GLU A 32 1.40 13.36 -21.88
N ILE A 33 2.70 13.67 -21.86
CA ILE A 33 3.49 13.90 -23.07
C ILE A 33 3.99 12.55 -23.60
N VAL A 34 3.94 12.37 -24.92
CA VAL A 34 4.48 11.18 -25.58
C VAL A 34 5.98 11.35 -25.78
N PHE A 35 6.76 11.08 -24.72
CA PHE A 35 8.21 11.03 -24.79
C PHE A 35 8.68 9.76 -25.50
N GLU A 36 9.70 9.90 -26.35
CA GLU A 36 10.36 8.75 -26.99
C GLU A 36 11.32 8.04 -26.03
N SER A 37 11.90 8.79 -25.08
CA SER A 37 12.79 8.24 -24.07
C SER A 37 12.59 8.89 -22.71
N PHE A 38 12.83 8.09 -21.68
CA PHE A 38 12.91 8.50 -20.31
C PHE A 38 14.34 8.33 -19.81
N ILE A 39 14.86 9.34 -19.12
CA ILE A 39 16.17 9.32 -18.50
C ILE A 39 15.96 9.12 -17.00
N PHE A 40 16.47 8.02 -16.50
CA PHE A 40 16.41 7.64 -15.10
C PHE A 40 17.76 7.95 -14.43
N HIS A 41 17.70 8.57 -13.25
CA HIS A 41 18.86 9.00 -12.49
C HIS A 41 18.66 8.70 -11.00
N ARG A 42 19.73 8.22 -10.36
CA ARG A 42 19.84 8.10 -8.90
C ARG A 42 20.87 9.09 -8.38
N GLU A 43 20.49 9.91 -7.41
CA GLU A 43 21.41 10.89 -6.83
C GLU A 43 22.57 10.23 -6.06
N GLY A 44 23.74 10.87 -6.10
CA GLY A 44 24.85 10.65 -5.17
C GLY A 44 25.79 9.48 -5.45
N VAL A 45 25.34 8.40 -6.11
CA VAL A 45 26.16 7.17 -6.22
C VAL A 45 26.96 7.07 -7.53
N SER A 46 26.48 7.68 -8.62
CA SER A 46 27.19 7.74 -9.90
C SER A 46 26.51 8.75 -10.84
N LYS A 47 27.18 9.17 -11.92
CA LYS A 47 26.54 9.89 -13.04
C LYS A 47 25.78 8.93 -13.97
N ASP A 48 25.40 7.75 -13.48
CA ASP A 48 24.78 6.73 -14.32
C ASP A 48 23.37 7.20 -14.67
N LEU A 49 23.20 7.44 -15.96
CA LEU A 49 21.94 7.78 -16.58
C LEU A 49 21.49 6.54 -17.33
N TRP A 50 20.34 6.02 -16.96
CA TRP A 50 19.71 4.94 -17.72
C TRP A 50 18.70 5.53 -18.68
N TYR A 51 18.76 5.08 -19.93
CA TYR A 51 17.84 5.50 -20.98
C TYR A 51 16.83 4.39 -21.22
N LEU A 52 15.56 4.68 -21.01
CA LEU A 52 14.45 3.78 -21.17
C LEU A 52 13.59 4.26 -22.34
N ALA A 53 13.15 3.35 -23.20
CA ALA A 53 12.23 3.71 -24.27
C ALA A 53 10.87 4.08 -23.68
N GLY A 54 10.31 5.20 -24.13
CA GLY A 54 8.95 5.60 -23.78
C GLY A 54 7.94 4.72 -24.52
N GLN A 55 7.09 4.03 -23.76
CA GLN A 55 5.98 3.26 -24.30
C GLN A 55 4.73 4.14 -24.33
N ARG A 56 3.92 4.04 -25.39
CA ARG A 56 2.70 4.84 -25.51
C ARG A 56 1.60 4.31 -24.60
N HIS A 57 0.93 5.20 -23.87
CA HIS A 57 -0.12 4.83 -22.94
C HIS A 57 -1.13 5.97 -22.75
N HIS A 58 -2.43 5.71 -22.99
CA HIS A 58 -3.56 6.64 -22.79
C HIS A 58 -3.31 8.11 -23.20
N GLY A 59 -2.79 8.33 -24.42
CA GLY A 59 -2.53 9.69 -24.93
C GLY A 59 -1.21 10.31 -24.46
N GLY A 60 -0.43 9.61 -23.64
CA GLY A 60 0.90 9.98 -23.20
C GLY A 60 1.92 8.84 -23.34
N SER A 61 2.90 8.83 -22.45
CA SER A 61 3.94 7.78 -22.42
C SER A 61 4.32 7.37 -21.00
N HIS A 62 4.86 6.15 -20.87
CA HIS A 62 5.36 5.62 -19.61
C HIS A 62 6.62 4.78 -19.80
N ALA A 63 7.36 4.58 -18.72
CA ALA A 63 8.51 3.68 -18.66
C ALA A 63 8.63 3.06 -17.27
N ASN A 64 9.05 1.79 -17.24
CA ASN A 64 9.21 1.04 -16.00
C ASN A 64 10.67 0.65 -15.83
N PHE A 65 11.21 0.90 -14.64
CA PHE A 65 12.52 0.39 -14.22
C PHE A 65 12.33 -0.55 -13.04
N SER A 66 12.63 -1.83 -13.25
CA SER A 66 12.56 -2.83 -12.18
C SER A 66 13.96 -3.12 -11.66
N MET A 67 14.08 -3.17 -10.34
CA MET A 67 15.33 -3.44 -9.64
C MET A 67 15.09 -4.50 -8.56
N GLY A 68 15.97 -5.48 -8.49
CA GLY A 68 15.87 -6.60 -7.57
C GLY A 68 16.71 -7.82 -8.00
N PRO A 69 17.14 -8.69 -7.07
CA PRO A 69 17.00 -8.58 -5.61
C PRO A 69 17.76 -7.37 -5.04
N VAL A 70 17.08 -6.53 -4.25
CA VAL A 70 17.66 -5.27 -3.77
C VAL A 70 18.60 -5.49 -2.60
N THR A 71 19.57 -4.62 -2.46
CA THR A 71 20.55 -4.56 -1.36
C THR A 71 20.63 -3.13 -0.85
N ALA A 72 21.31 -2.88 0.28
CA ALA A 72 21.50 -1.52 0.81
C ALA A 72 22.05 -0.53 -0.23
N ALA A 73 22.89 -1.00 -1.17
CA ALA A 73 23.44 -0.19 -2.27
C ALA A 73 22.39 0.33 -3.26
N HIS A 74 21.16 -0.19 -3.21
CA HIS A 74 20.03 0.24 -4.01
C HIS A 74 19.16 1.32 -3.32
N GLY A 75 19.39 1.61 -2.04
CA GLY A 75 18.73 2.73 -1.37
C GLY A 75 19.19 4.08 -1.94
N GLY A 76 18.30 5.05 -2.01
CA GLY A 76 18.65 6.39 -2.52
C GLY A 76 17.47 7.19 -3.07
N THR A 77 17.78 8.39 -3.54
CA THR A 77 16.80 9.31 -4.15
C THR A 77 16.83 9.18 -5.67
N TYR A 78 15.67 8.95 -6.26
CA TYR A 78 15.51 8.70 -7.69
C TYR A 78 14.68 9.79 -8.37
N ARG A 79 15.05 10.11 -9.62
CA ARG A 79 14.33 11.05 -10.48
C ARG A 79 14.27 10.57 -11.93
N TYR A 80 13.23 11.00 -12.62
CA TYR A 80 13.03 10.78 -14.06
C TYR A 80 12.98 12.11 -14.82
N PHE A 81 13.46 12.06 -16.05
CA PHE A 81 13.28 13.10 -17.07
C PHE A 81 12.66 12.46 -18.32
N GLY A 82 11.91 13.23 -19.10
CA GLY A 82 11.41 12.82 -20.41
C GLY A 82 12.13 13.57 -21.53
N SER A 83 12.27 12.92 -22.69
CA SER A 83 12.78 13.55 -23.91
C SER A 83 12.00 13.08 -25.15
N LEU A 84 11.67 14.04 -26.03
CA LEU A 84 10.91 13.80 -27.26
C LEU A 84 11.77 13.21 -28.38
N ASN A 85 13.09 13.28 -28.27
CA ASN A 85 14.03 12.75 -29.24
C ASN A 85 15.13 11.99 -28.48
N ARG A 86 15.86 11.12 -29.16
CA ARG A 86 17.12 10.55 -28.63
C ARG A 86 18.25 11.58 -28.55
N SER A 87 18.05 12.81 -29.02
CA SER A 87 19.05 13.88 -28.93
C SER A 87 19.24 14.37 -27.50
N PHE A 88 20.48 14.37 -27.02
CA PHE A 88 20.87 14.56 -25.61
C PHE A 88 20.75 16.00 -25.08
N HIS A 89 19.95 16.87 -25.71
CA HIS A 89 20.03 18.32 -25.47
C HIS A 89 18.74 18.96 -24.95
N GLU A 90 17.60 18.26 -24.98
CA GLU A 90 16.30 18.79 -24.53
C GLU A 90 15.57 17.81 -23.64
N TRP A 91 15.51 18.11 -22.34
CA TRP A 91 14.82 17.28 -21.35
C TRP A 91 13.68 18.05 -20.69
N SER A 92 12.69 17.30 -20.20
CA SER A 92 11.67 17.83 -19.31
C SER A 92 12.27 18.39 -18.02
N ALA A 93 11.44 19.08 -17.24
CA ALA A 93 11.71 19.25 -15.83
C ALA A 93 11.81 17.86 -15.15
N PRO A 94 12.64 17.71 -14.09
CA PRO A 94 12.71 16.46 -13.35
C PRO A 94 11.38 16.13 -12.68
N SER A 95 11.07 14.84 -12.55
CA SER A 95 10.02 14.36 -11.66
C SER A 95 10.28 14.81 -10.22
N ASP A 96 9.25 14.70 -9.38
CA ASP A 96 9.47 14.77 -7.93
C ASP A 96 10.44 13.67 -7.49
N SER A 97 11.22 13.95 -6.45
CA SER A 97 12.14 12.99 -5.86
C SER A 97 11.38 11.83 -5.23
N LEU A 98 11.89 10.62 -5.44
CA LEU A 98 11.39 9.41 -4.81
C LEU A 98 12.52 8.73 -4.05
N ASP A 99 12.45 8.77 -2.72
CA ASP A 99 13.41 8.09 -1.86
C ASP A 99 13.01 6.63 -1.68
N ILE A 100 13.89 5.71 -2.06
CA ILE A 100 13.76 4.28 -1.79
C ILE A 100 14.59 3.93 -0.57
N MET A 101 13.94 3.34 0.42
CA MET A 101 14.56 2.87 1.65
C MET A 101 14.58 1.35 1.66
N ILE A 102 15.72 0.77 1.99
CA ILE A 102 15.92 -0.68 2.05
C ILE A 102 15.89 -1.12 3.51
N THR A 103 14.96 -2.00 3.88
CA THR A 103 14.83 -2.51 5.25
C THR A 103 15.56 -3.85 5.42
N GLY A 104 16.34 -3.95 6.49
CA GLY A 104 17.04 -5.16 6.92
C GLY A 104 16.19 -6.04 7.85
N GLU A 105 16.86 -6.95 8.56
CA GLU A 105 16.23 -7.90 9.48
C GLU A 105 16.26 -7.44 10.96
N THR A 106 17.23 -6.60 11.34
CA THR A 106 17.35 -6.13 12.74
C THR A 106 16.12 -5.36 13.16
N LYS A 107 15.47 -5.78 14.25
CA LYS A 107 14.16 -5.27 14.64
C LYS A 107 14.25 -4.44 15.93
N PRO A 108 13.84 -3.16 15.91
CA PRO A 108 13.68 -2.37 17.12
C PRO A 108 12.36 -2.72 17.83
N SER A 109 12.24 -2.34 19.10
CA SER A 109 11.00 -2.41 19.88
C SER A 109 10.31 -1.05 19.91
N LEU A 110 8.96 -1.06 19.92
CA LEU A 110 8.15 0.15 20.00
C LEU A 110 7.20 0.04 21.19
N GLY A 111 7.26 1.03 22.08
CA GLY A 111 6.36 1.21 23.21
C GLY A 111 5.63 2.55 23.15
N ALA A 112 4.55 2.66 23.91
CA ALA A 112 3.79 3.90 24.08
C ALA A 112 3.64 4.22 25.57
N GLN A 113 3.79 5.49 25.92
CA GLN A 113 3.53 6.03 27.24
C GLN A 113 2.36 7.03 27.18
N PRO A 114 1.39 6.97 28.11
CA PRO A 114 1.31 6.04 29.26
C PRO A 114 0.90 4.60 28.87
N GLY A 115 0.44 4.38 27.64
CA GLY A 115 0.08 3.08 27.11
C GLY A 115 -0.47 3.19 25.70
N ALA A 116 -0.91 2.07 25.13
CA ALA A 116 -1.52 2.02 23.80
C ALA A 116 -2.99 2.46 23.77
N VAL A 117 -3.62 2.64 24.95
CA VAL A 117 -5.00 3.15 25.09
C VAL A 117 -4.94 4.42 25.91
N VAL A 118 -5.37 5.53 25.33
CA VAL A 118 -5.25 6.87 25.93
C VAL A 118 -6.57 7.63 25.79
N ARG A 119 -6.82 8.59 26.68
CA ARG A 119 -8.00 9.47 26.61
C ARG A 119 -7.69 10.65 25.71
N SER A 120 -8.71 11.15 25.01
CA SER A 120 -8.59 12.38 24.22
C SER A 120 -8.07 13.52 25.11
N GLY A 121 -7.04 14.22 24.63
CA GLY A 121 -6.34 15.29 25.34
C GLY A 121 -5.12 14.86 26.17
N GLU A 122 -4.93 13.56 26.44
CA GLU A 122 -3.73 13.07 27.14
C GLU A 122 -2.49 13.10 26.24
N ASN A 123 -1.33 13.46 26.78
CA ASN A 123 -0.09 13.46 26.01
C ASN A 123 0.38 12.02 25.75
N VAL A 124 0.68 11.73 24.49
CA VAL A 124 1.21 10.45 24.05
C VAL A 124 2.65 10.60 23.61
N THR A 125 3.50 9.72 24.11
CA THR A 125 4.89 9.59 23.64
C THR A 125 5.15 8.15 23.23
N PHE A 126 5.60 7.95 22.00
CA PHE A 126 6.15 6.67 21.57
C PHE A 126 7.63 6.60 21.90
N SER A 127 8.11 5.46 22.37
CA SER A 127 9.54 5.21 22.60
C SER A 127 9.96 4.02 21.75
N CYS A 128 10.96 4.24 20.90
CA CYS A 128 11.56 3.19 20.07
C CYS A 128 12.95 2.85 20.61
N CYS A 129 13.20 1.57 20.88
CA CYS A 129 14.44 1.10 21.49
C CYS A 129 15.08 0.00 20.64
N SER A 130 16.41 -0.10 20.68
CA SER A 130 17.15 -1.16 20.02
C SER A 130 18.53 -1.32 20.64
N GLU A 131 19.02 -2.55 20.73
CA GLU A 131 20.42 -2.85 21.08
C GLU A 131 21.39 -2.28 20.05
N SER A 132 20.99 -2.26 18.78
CA SER A 132 21.76 -1.59 17.72
C SER A 132 21.75 -0.08 17.96
N SER A 133 22.93 0.53 17.95
CA SER A 133 23.11 1.93 18.28
C SER A 133 22.77 2.86 17.11
N PHE A 134 21.53 2.83 16.62
CA PHE A 134 21.08 3.69 15.52
C PHE A 134 21.23 5.17 15.87
N ASP A 135 21.60 5.97 14.87
CA ASP A 135 21.78 7.42 14.99
C ASP A 135 20.43 8.16 14.87
N VAL A 136 19.53 7.62 14.05
CA VAL A 136 18.24 8.21 13.72
C VAL A 136 17.17 7.12 13.79
N TYR A 137 16.06 7.43 14.45
CA TYR A 137 14.86 6.61 14.46
C TYR A 137 13.75 7.28 13.65
N HIS A 138 12.94 6.44 13.01
CA HIS A 138 11.84 6.84 12.14
C HIS A 138 10.56 6.20 12.65
N LEU A 139 9.57 7.01 12.98
CA LEU A 139 8.22 6.53 13.31
C LEU A 139 7.33 6.69 12.08
N SER A 140 6.77 5.57 11.64
CA SER A 140 5.84 5.51 10.52
C SER A 140 4.44 5.18 11.01
N ARG A 141 3.45 5.62 10.24
CA ARG A 141 2.02 5.40 10.48
C ARG A 141 1.42 4.72 9.26
N ASP A 142 0.68 3.65 9.48
CA ASP A 142 -0.02 2.89 8.43
C ASP A 142 0.87 2.47 7.24
N GLU A 143 2.14 2.10 7.51
CA GLU A 143 3.14 1.74 6.49
C GLU A 143 3.40 2.83 5.43
N GLN A 144 3.04 4.08 5.70
CA GLN A 144 3.28 5.16 4.75
C GLN A 144 4.66 5.81 4.95
N PRO A 145 5.42 5.98 3.85
CA PRO A 145 6.71 6.65 3.85
C PRO A 145 6.59 8.17 3.99
N ARG A 146 5.43 8.77 3.70
CA ARG A 146 5.22 10.23 3.76
C ARG A 146 4.64 10.62 5.12
N GLY A 147 5.20 11.67 5.74
CA GLY A 147 4.74 12.17 7.04
C GLY A 147 5.27 11.38 8.24
N ARG A 148 6.56 11.04 8.23
CA ARG A 148 7.24 10.33 9.32
C ARG A 148 7.79 11.31 10.35
N TRP A 149 7.81 10.87 11.61
CA TRP A 149 8.54 11.57 12.65
C TRP A 149 9.97 11.05 12.73
N LEU A 150 10.91 11.97 12.92
CA LEU A 150 12.33 11.68 13.05
C LEU A 150 12.78 12.06 14.45
N ALA A 151 13.51 11.16 15.10
CA ALA A 151 14.10 11.43 16.39
C ALA A 151 15.55 10.92 16.40
N LYS A 152 16.43 11.66 17.07
CA LYS A 152 17.83 11.28 17.22
C LYS A 152 17.94 10.14 18.23
N GLY A 153 18.69 9.10 17.90
CA GLY A 153 19.04 8.04 18.83
C GLY A 153 19.92 8.57 19.96
N GLN A 154 19.53 8.26 21.20
CA GLN A 154 20.31 8.51 22.39
C GLN A 154 20.71 7.18 23.03
N ARG A 155 21.98 7.05 23.39
CA ARG A 155 22.47 5.87 24.11
C ARG A 155 22.13 5.99 25.59
N ARG A 156 21.50 4.96 26.14
CA ARG A 156 21.26 4.76 27.57
C ARG A 156 21.48 3.29 27.91
N GLY A 157 22.39 3.00 28.85
CA GLY A 157 22.55 1.65 29.39
C GLY A 157 22.93 0.56 28.38
N GLY A 158 23.64 0.89 27.29
CA GLY A 158 24.02 -0.06 26.24
C GLY A 158 23.03 -0.17 25.07
N GLU A 159 21.79 0.30 25.26
CA GLU A 159 20.77 0.38 24.22
C GLU A 159 20.71 1.80 23.64
N SER A 160 20.24 1.92 22.39
CA SER A 160 19.88 3.20 21.79
C SER A 160 18.36 3.33 21.80
N GLN A 161 17.87 4.51 22.18
CA GLN A 161 16.44 4.81 22.19
C GLN A 161 16.16 6.17 21.59
N ALA A 162 14.93 6.38 21.14
CA ALA A 162 14.42 7.69 20.77
C ALA A 162 12.94 7.83 21.11
N ASP A 163 12.58 8.99 21.62
CA ASP A 163 11.21 9.32 22.03
C ASP A 163 10.55 10.25 21.00
N PHE A 164 9.30 9.94 20.68
CA PHE A 164 8.45 10.67 19.75
C PHE A 164 7.24 11.22 20.51
N PRO A 165 7.27 12.48 20.98
CA PRO A 165 6.11 13.10 21.60
C PRO A 165 5.11 13.51 20.52
N LEU A 166 3.97 12.81 20.43
CA LEU A 166 2.90 13.12 19.48
C LEU A 166 1.98 14.24 20.02
N GLY A 167 2.13 14.59 21.30
CA GLY A 167 1.32 15.60 21.97
C GLY A 167 -0.05 15.07 22.38
N PRO A 168 -1.04 15.96 22.54
CA PRO A 168 -2.37 15.58 23.01
C PRO A 168 -3.09 14.63 22.04
N ALA A 169 -3.60 13.53 22.58
CA ALA A 169 -4.35 12.54 21.85
C ALA A 169 -5.61 13.16 21.24
N HIS A 170 -5.81 12.94 19.94
CA HIS A 170 -7.00 13.32 19.20
C HIS A 170 -7.33 12.23 18.19
N SER A 171 -8.60 12.09 17.82
CA SER A 171 -9.12 10.95 17.05
C SER A 171 -8.28 10.51 15.83
N ALA A 172 -7.65 11.46 15.11
CA ALA A 172 -6.82 11.16 13.94
C ALA A 172 -5.51 10.39 14.25
N LEU A 173 -5.05 10.37 15.51
CA LEU A 173 -3.88 9.61 15.95
C LEU A 173 -4.18 8.12 16.17
N GLY A 174 -5.44 7.69 16.23
CA GLY A 174 -5.82 6.31 16.51
C GLY A 174 -5.55 5.36 15.34
N ARG A 175 -4.31 4.90 15.20
CA ARG A 175 -3.76 4.19 14.02
C ARG A 175 -2.66 3.20 14.42
N THR A 176 -2.16 2.45 13.45
CA THR A 176 -1.02 1.55 13.64
C THR A 176 0.30 2.26 13.36
N TYR A 177 1.25 2.11 14.28
CA TYR A 177 2.59 2.68 14.19
C TYR A 177 3.65 1.58 14.17
N ARG A 178 4.74 1.86 13.45
CA ARG A 178 5.96 1.05 13.45
C ARG A 178 7.17 1.95 13.48
N CYS A 179 8.23 1.51 14.18
CA CYS A 179 9.49 2.22 14.19
C CYS A 179 10.61 1.49 13.46
N HIS A 180 11.55 2.28 12.94
CA HIS A 180 12.77 1.84 12.27
C HIS A 180 13.95 2.64 12.79
N GLY A 181 15.16 2.10 12.64
CA GLY A 181 16.42 2.79 12.89
C GLY A 181 17.29 2.87 11.64
N SER A 182 18.11 3.90 11.53
CA SER A 182 19.12 4.05 10.48
C SER A 182 20.40 4.70 11.03
N PHE A 183 21.49 4.59 10.27
CA PHE A 183 22.74 5.29 10.57
C PHE A 183 22.88 6.54 9.69
N ASN A 184 23.56 7.57 10.21
CA ASN A 184 23.78 8.81 9.45
C ASN A 184 24.59 8.58 8.17
N ARG A 185 25.51 7.61 8.18
CA ARG A 185 26.33 7.23 7.02
C ARG A 185 25.56 6.46 5.94
N SER A 186 24.39 5.91 6.28
CA SER A 186 23.56 5.11 5.38
C SER A 186 22.07 5.41 5.61
N PRO A 187 21.59 6.63 5.29
CA PRO A 187 20.25 7.09 5.64
C PRO A 187 19.12 6.35 4.91
N CYS A 188 19.43 5.67 3.81
CA CYS A 188 18.48 4.84 3.04
C CYS A 188 18.54 3.35 3.41
N GLU A 189 19.44 2.94 4.31
CA GLU A 189 19.54 1.58 4.83
C GLU A 189 18.95 1.56 6.25
N TRP A 190 17.84 0.85 6.38
CA TRP A 190 17.01 0.87 7.58
C TRP A 190 17.01 -0.48 8.25
N SER A 191 16.74 -0.47 9.54
CA SER A 191 16.37 -1.67 10.29
C SER A 191 15.07 -2.29 9.71
N GLY A 192 14.83 -3.54 10.07
CA GLY A 192 13.50 -4.12 9.97
C GLY A 192 12.48 -3.33 10.80
N PRO A 193 11.18 -3.44 10.48
CA PRO A 193 10.13 -2.78 11.24
C PRO A 193 9.97 -3.40 12.63
N SER A 194 9.69 -2.56 13.64
CA SER A 194 9.17 -3.02 14.93
C SER A 194 7.87 -3.81 14.80
N ASP A 195 7.45 -4.46 15.89
CA ASP A 195 6.06 -4.93 15.96
C ASP A 195 5.09 -3.74 15.81
N PRO A 196 3.94 -3.96 15.14
CA PRO A 196 2.92 -2.92 15.03
C PRO A 196 2.33 -2.60 16.40
N LEU A 197 2.25 -1.31 16.71
CA LEU A 197 1.55 -0.81 17.90
C LEU A 197 0.33 -0.01 17.44
N TYR A 198 -0.87 -0.48 17.78
CA TYR A 198 -2.11 0.24 17.52
C TYR A 198 -2.46 1.17 18.70
N LEU A 199 -2.52 2.48 18.44
CA LEU A 199 -2.95 3.46 19.42
C LEU A 199 -4.47 3.58 19.38
N SER A 200 -5.14 3.40 20.51
CA SER A 200 -6.58 3.58 20.66
C SER A 200 -6.89 4.83 21.49
N ILE A 201 -7.83 5.64 21.03
CA ILE A 201 -8.19 6.91 21.69
C ILE A 201 -9.62 6.81 22.18
N THR A 202 -9.80 7.09 23.47
CA THR A 202 -11.09 7.04 24.15
C THR A 202 -11.61 8.45 24.41
N ASP A 203 -12.86 8.71 24.05
CA ASP A 203 -13.48 10.01 24.33
C ASP A 203 -13.82 10.10 25.82
N GLY A 204 -13.29 11.13 26.47
CA GLY A 204 -13.43 11.30 27.92
C GLY A 204 -14.85 11.65 28.40
N ASN A 205 -15.80 11.91 27.49
CA ASN A 205 -17.13 12.44 27.79
C ASN A 205 -18.21 11.38 28.09
N ARG A 206 -17.85 10.25 28.72
CA ARG A 206 -18.83 9.24 29.17
C ARG A 206 -18.77 8.89 30.64
N LEU A 207 -18.66 9.90 31.51
CA LEU A 207 -18.94 9.71 32.94
C LEU A 207 -19.85 10.83 33.44
N SER A 208 -21.18 10.61 33.34
CA SER A 208 -22.22 11.01 34.32
C SER A 208 -23.62 11.05 33.69
N LEU A 209 -24.24 9.88 33.51
CA LEU A 209 -25.69 9.79 33.72
C LEU A 209 -25.96 8.47 34.42
N GLY A 210 -26.41 8.56 35.66
CA GLY A 210 -26.56 7.42 36.56
C GLY A 210 -27.41 6.32 35.95
N SER A 211 -26.93 5.09 36.08
CA SER A 211 -27.77 3.91 35.99
C SER A 211 -28.65 3.82 37.26
N HIS A 212 -29.58 4.76 37.41
CA HIS A 212 -30.86 4.41 37.99
C HIS A 212 -31.49 3.44 36.99
N LEU A 213 -31.46 2.15 37.27
CA LEU A 213 -32.33 1.18 36.63
C LEU A 213 -33.78 1.66 36.83
N PRO A 214 -34.57 1.97 35.78
CA PRO A 214 -35.99 1.82 35.87
C PRO A 214 -36.28 0.35 35.63
N THR A 215 -36.76 -0.33 36.67
CA THR A 215 -37.37 -1.65 36.59
C THR A 215 -38.53 -1.59 35.58
N GLY A 216 -38.24 -1.92 34.33
CA GLY A 216 -39.17 -1.89 33.20
C GLY A 216 -39.75 -3.27 32.92
N ASN A 217 -41.00 -3.44 33.33
CA ASN A 217 -41.87 -4.60 33.16
C ASN A 217 -41.81 -5.25 31.74
N PRO A 218 -41.66 -6.59 31.58
CA PRO A 218 -41.49 -7.23 30.28
C PRO A 218 -42.85 -7.65 29.71
N ARG A 219 -43.58 -6.76 29.03
CA ARG A 219 -44.85 -7.13 28.36
C ARG A 219 -45.12 -6.49 26.99
N HIS A 220 -44.10 -6.15 26.20
CA HIS A 220 -44.36 -5.57 24.87
C HIS A 220 -43.41 -5.99 23.74
N LEU A 221 -42.86 -7.21 23.79
CA LEU A 221 -42.02 -7.75 22.69
C LEU A 221 -42.75 -8.67 21.70
N HIS A 222 -44.08 -8.86 21.85
CA HIS A 222 -44.86 -9.76 20.98
C HIS A 222 -45.64 -9.07 19.85
N VAL A 223 -45.60 -7.73 19.74
CA VAL A 223 -46.46 -7.00 18.78
C VAL A 223 -45.73 -6.61 17.48
N LEU A 224 -44.39 -6.73 17.42
CA LEU A 224 -43.60 -6.34 16.23
C LEU A 224 -43.04 -7.53 15.40
N ALA A 225 -43.24 -8.77 15.84
CA ALA A 225 -42.77 -9.96 15.11
C ALA A 225 -43.76 -10.46 14.04
N GLY A 226 -45.05 -10.16 14.19
CA GLY A 226 -46.09 -10.54 13.21
C GLY A 226 -45.98 -9.82 11.85
N PRO A 227 -45.76 -8.49 11.80
CA PRO A 227 -45.72 -7.75 10.54
C PRO A 227 -44.56 -8.16 9.63
N LEU A 228 -43.40 -8.52 10.21
CA LEU A 228 -42.20 -8.88 9.44
C LEU A 228 -42.39 -10.19 8.66
N VAL A 229 -43.02 -11.19 9.27
CA VAL A 229 -43.27 -12.49 8.64
C VAL A 229 -44.28 -12.36 7.50
N ALA A 230 -45.33 -11.54 7.68
CA ALA A 230 -46.33 -11.29 6.65
C ALA A 230 -45.71 -10.59 5.42
N ILE A 231 -44.81 -9.63 5.63
CA ILE A 231 -44.11 -8.93 4.54
C ILE A 231 -43.22 -9.89 3.75
N VAL A 232 -42.43 -10.74 4.43
CA VAL A 232 -41.59 -11.75 3.76
C VAL A 232 -42.44 -12.75 2.97
N PHE A 233 -43.59 -13.16 3.50
CA PHE A 233 -44.47 -14.07 2.79
C PHE A 233 -45.07 -13.44 1.52
N LEU A 234 -45.46 -12.15 1.60
CA LEU A 234 -45.98 -11.38 0.47
C LEU A 234 -44.94 -11.18 -0.64
N THR A 235 -43.68 -10.89 -0.31
CA THR A 235 -42.61 -10.72 -1.31
C THR A 235 -42.31 -12.03 -2.04
N VAL A 236 -42.31 -13.16 -1.32
CA VAL A 236 -42.12 -14.49 -1.91
C VAL A 236 -43.29 -14.85 -2.84
N LEU A 237 -44.54 -14.58 -2.42
CA LEU A 237 -45.72 -14.81 -3.27
C LEU A 237 -45.69 -13.99 -4.55
N LEU A 238 -45.36 -12.70 -4.46
CA LEU A 238 -45.21 -11.83 -5.64
C LEU A 238 -44.12 -12.35 -6.58
N PHE A 239 -42.99 -12.84 -6.05
CA PHE A 239 -41.93 -13.44 -6.87
C PHE A 239 -42.36 -14.71 -7.61
N PHE A 240 -43.18 -15.56 -6.97
CA PHE A 240 -43.74 -16.73 -7.66
C PHE A 240 -44.79 -16.34 -8.70
N LEU A 241 -45.57 -15.29 -8.45
CA LEU A 241 -46.54 -14.77 -9.42
C LEU A 241 -45.85 -14.14 -10.62
N THR A 242 -44.77 -13.37 -10.45
CA THR A 242 -43.98 -12.83 -11.57
C THR A 242 -43.30 -13.93 -12.38
N ARG A 243 -42.83 -15.01 -11.75
CA ARG A 243 -42.29 -16.18 -12.45
C ARG A 243 -43.34 -17.02 -13.18
N ARG A 244 -44.58 -17.05 -12.69
CA ARG A 244 -45.71 -17.71 -13.37
C ARG A 244 -46.30 -16.86 -14.51
N TRP A 245 -45.95 -15.58 -14.60
CA TRP A 245 -46.45 -14.65 -15.63
C TRP A 245 -45.46 -14.28 -16.73
N CYS A 246 -44.37 -15.04 -16.89
CA CYS A 246 -43.66 -15.06 -18.17
C CYS A 246 -44.24 -16.17 -19.05
N PRO A 247 -45.18 -15.86 -19.98
CA PRO A 247 -45.47 -16.77 -21.06
C PRO A 247 -44.20 -16.91 -21.91
N ALA A 248 -43.85 -18.14 -22.23
CA ALA A 248 -42.77 -18.48 -23.15
C ALA A 248 -42.91 -17.63 -24.43
N LYS A 249 -41.88 -16.85 -24.74
CA LYS A 249 -41.74 -16.23 -26.05
C LYS A 249 -40.32 -16.46 -26.54
N GLU A 250 -40.26 -17.44 -27.43
CA GLU A 250 -39.18 -17.74 -28.36
C GLU A 250 -39.00 -16.56 -29.33
N SER A 251 -37.77 -16.10 -29.49
CA SER A 251 -37.22 -15.39 -30.67
C SER A 251 -35.78 -14.98 -30.34
N GLU A 252 -34.75 -15.70 -30.83
CA GLU A 252 -34.10 -15.51 -32.13
C GLU A 252 -32.84 -14.63 -31.97
N CYS A 253 -31.69 -15.28 -31.75
CA CYS A 253 -30.37 -14.64 -31.81
C CYS A 253 -29.72 -14.88 -33.17
N CYS A 254 -29.33 -13.76 -33.80
CA CYS A 254 -28.35 -13.58 -34.88
C CYS A 254 -28.70 -14.15 -36.27
N TYR A 255 -29.37 -13.31 -37.05
CA TYR A 255 -29.28 -13.30 -38.51
C TYR A 255 -27.88 -12.83 -38.96
N ASN A 256 -27.16 -13.75 -39.60
CA ASN A 256 -26.21 -13.60 -40.70
C ASN A 256 -25.29 -12.36 -40.79
N GLU A 257 -23.97 -12.62 -40.70
CA GLU A 257 -23.07 -12.22 -41.79
C GLU A 257 -21.88 -13.20 -41.91
N GLN A 258 -21.97 -14.14 -42.86
CA GLN A 258 -20.82 -14.87 -43.42
C GLN A 258 -20.78 -14.68 -44.95
N ARG A 259 -19.73 -14.03 -45.44
CA ARG A 259 -19.02 -14.29 -46.72
C ARG A 259 -17.86 -13.32 -46.80
N ALA A 260 -16.62 -13.64 -47.15
CA ALA A 260 -15.93 -14.82 -47.65
C ALA A 260 -14.43 -14.52 -47.37
N ARG A 261 -13.52 -15.42 -47.01
CA ARG A 261 -12.95 -16.61 -47.67
C ARG A 261 -12.15 -17.31 -46.55
N GLY A 262 -12.39 -18.58 -46.20
CA GLY A 262 -11.82 -19.76 -46.87
C GLY A 262 -10.30 -19.87 -46.58
N GLY A 263 -9.75 -20.88 -45.93
CA GLY A 263 -10.26 -22.12 -45.34
C GLY A 263 -9.06 -22.99 -44.91
N GLN A 264 -9.35 -24.08 -44.19
CA GLN A 264 -8.54 -25.32 -44.04
C GLN A 264 -7.23 -25.23 -43.23
N ASN A 265 -6.81 -26.17 -42.36
CA ASN A 265 -7.26 -27.51 -41.92
C ASN A 265 -6.59 -27.78 -40.55
N GLY A 266 -7.23 -28.52 -39.63
CA GLY A 266 -6.84 -29.89 -39.25
C GLY A 266 -6.32 -29.92 -37.79
N GLU A 267 -7.07 -30.37 -36.79
CA GLU A 267 -7.39 -31.74 -36.37
C GLU A 267 -6.34 -32.37 -35.42
N GLN A 268 -6.86 -33.14 -34.44
CA GLN A 268 -6.23 -33.94 -33.36
C GLN A 268 -5.99 -33.17 -32.05
N GLY A 269 -6.55 -33.52 -30.89
CA GLY A 269 -7.11 -34.81 -30.43
C GLY A 269 -6.12 -35.44 -29.45
N GLY A 270 -6.41 -35.43 -28.14
CA GLY A 270 -5.55 -36.10 -27.15
C GLY A 270 -5.94 -35.81 -25.69
N ARG A 271 -6.26 -36.87 -24.95
CA ARG A 271 -6.95 -36.92 -23.66
C ARG A 271 -5.98 -37.12 -22.49
N LEU A 272 -6.40 -36.68 -21.30
CA LEU A 272 -6.17 -37.24 -19.94
C LEU A 272 -4.73 -37.49 -19.44
N SER A 273 -4.37 -36.90 -18.29
CA SER A 273 -4.42 -37.62 -17.00
C SER A 273 -4.04 -36.74 -15.79
N SER A 274 -4.57 -37.15 -14.65
CA SER A 274 -4.53 -36.60 -13.28
C SER A 274 -3.25 -36.95 -12.52
N ALA A 275 -2.80 -36.08 -11.60
CA ALA A 275 -2.51 -36.42 -10.18
C ALA A 275 -1.84 -35.26 -9.41
N HIS A 276 -2.39 -34.91 -8.24
CA HIS A 276 -1.79 -34.11 -7.16
C HIS A 276 -0.85 -34.97 -6.26
N PRO A 277 -0.35 -34.48 -5.09
CA PRO A 277 0.78 -33.58 -4.89
C PRO A 277 1.87 -34.23 -3.97
N LEU A 278 3.08 -33.65 -3.89
CA LEU A 278 4.06 -34.06 -2.87
C LEU A 278 4.38 -32.93 -1.88
N ARG A 279 4.46 -33.38 -0.63
CA ARG A 279 4.46 -32.70 0.66
C ARG A 279 5.90 -32.66 1.16
N CYS A 280 6.44 -31.51 1.53
CA CYS A 280 7.72 -31.43 2.26
C CYS A 280 7.46 -31.10 3.72
N HIS A 281 7.88 -32.04 4.58
CA HIS A 281 7.86 -31.97 6.03
C HIS A 281 9.02 -31.12 6.57
N LEU A 282 8.72 -30.44 7.68
CA LEU A 282 9.66 -29.86 8.64
C LEU A 282 10.62 -30.93 9.20
N ILE A 283 11.90 -30.57 9.35
CA ILE A 283 12.78 -31.16 10.38
C ILE A 283 13.47 -30.02 11.12
N SER A 284 13.22 -30.00 12.43
CA SER A 284 13.94 -29.28 13.46
C SER A 284 15.13 -30.11 13.89
N SER A 285 16.26 -29.44 14.10
CA SER A 285 17.29 -29.75 15.09
C SER A 285 18.25 -28.58 15.16
#